data_AF-A0A2M8KW85-F1
#
_entry.id   AF-A0A2M8KW85-F1
#
_cell.length_a   1.000
_cell.length_b   1.000
_cell.length_c   1.000
_cell.angle_alpha   90.00
_cell.angle_beta   90.00
_cell.angle_gamma   90.00
#
_symmetry.space_group_name_H-M   'P 1'
#
loop_
_entity.id
_entity.type
_entity.pdbx_description
1 polymer ?
#
loop_
_entity_poly.entity_id
_entity_poly.type
_entity_poly.pdbx_seq_one_letter_code
_entity_poly.pdbx_strand_id
1 'polypeptide(L)'
;MELSTATKNSLMRRVHLIFFARRVLPMLVVEMGVLAFALQKIAEHVFINQVLWNAVVHTLTRSPLMMISFFGQAFINTEITVQMLIVGFGIAGIFMMKDMMRSTQTLLRHNA
;
A
#
# COMPACT_ATOMS: atom_id res chain seq x y z
N MET A 1 20.00 42.28 7.64
CA MET A 1 20.76 41.04 7.94
C MET A 1 20.03 39.92 7.22
N GLU A 2 20.39 39.67 5.95
CA GLU A 2 19.74 38.65 5.14
C GLU A 2 20.23 37.27 5.57
N LEU A 3 19.31 36.40 6.00
CA LEU A 3 19.62 35.01 6.30
C LEU A 3 20.07 34.32 5.01
N SER A 4 21.31 33.80 5.01
CA SER A 4 21.85 32.95 3.94
C SER A 4 20.82 31.90 3.53
N THR A 5 20.61 31.77 2.22
CA THR A 5 19.69 30.82 1.58
C THR A 5 19.86 29.39 2.10
N ALA A 6 21.08 28.99 2.47
CA ALA A 6 21.37 27.67 3.05
C ALA A 6 20.70 27.45 4.42
N THR A 7 20.71 28.46 5.30
CA THR A 7 20.09 28.39 6.64
C THR A 7 18.58 28.35 6.53
N LYS A 8 18.00 29.14 5.61
CA LYS A 8 16.57 29.14 5.31
C LYS A 8 16.11 27.77 4.79
N ASN A 9 16.91 27.14 3.92
CA ASN A 9 16.56 25.84 3.34
C ASN A 9 16.61 24.70 4.38
N SER A 10 17.61 24.72 5.27
CA SER A 10 17.70 23.78 6.40
C SER A 10 16.52 23.89 7.36
N LEU A 11 16.09 25.13 7.66
CA LEU A 11 14.94 25.38 8.52
C LEU A 11 13.63 24.92 7.87
N MET A 12 13.42 25.23 6.59
CA MET A 12 12.24 24.79 5.84
C MET A 12 12.13 23.26 5.76
N ARG A 13 13.26 22.55 5.62
CA ARG A 13 13.27 21.07 5.64
C ARG A 13 12.78 20.52 6.97
N ARG A 14 13.19 21.13 8.10
CA ARG A 14 12.76 20.71 9.44
C ARG A 14 11.27 20.97 9.67
N VAL A 15 10.77 22.11 9.23
CA VAL A 15 9.33 22.44 9.34
C VAL A 15 8.49 21.46 8.53
N HIS A 16 8.90 21.14 7.30
CA HIS A 16 8.22 20.13 6.48
C HIS A 16 8.26 18.74 7.12
N LEU A 17 9.40 18.32 7.66
CA LEU A 17 9.52 17.03 8.36
C LEU A 17 8.60 16.95 9.57
N ILE A 18 8.55 18.00 10.40
CA ILE A 18 7.68 18.03 11.59
C ILE A 18 6.20 18.06 11.19
N PHE A 19 5.84 18.83 10.16
CA PHE A 19 4.49 18.87 9.63
C PHE A 19 4.06 17.52 9.08
N PHE A 20 4.90 16.89 8.27
CA PHE A 20 4.65 15.55 7.72
C PHE A 20 4.52 14.51 8.84
N ALA A 21 5.46 14.49 9.79
CA ALA A 21 5.46 13.55 10.91
C ALA A 21 4.25 13.72 11.83
N ARG A 22 3.75 14.94 12.05
CA ARG A 22 2.60 15.18 12.93
C ARG A 22 1.26 15.09 12.25
N ARG A 23 1.18 15.35 10.94
CA ARG A 23 -0.11 15.50 10.24
C ARG A 23 -0.38 14.45 9.18
N VAL A 24 0.66 13.95 8.50
CA VAL A 24 0.50 12.96 7.42
C VAL A 24 0.80 11.55 7.93
N LEU A 25 1.88 11.40 8.70
CA LEU A 25 2.32 10.11 9.23
C LEU A 25 1.26 9.38 10.08
N PRO A 26 0.50 10.04 11.00
CA PRO A 26 -0.49 9.31 11.80
C PRO A 26 -1.60 8.70 10.96
N MET A 27 -2.07 9.41 9.92
CA MET A 27 -3.10 8.91 9.02
C MET A 27 -2.60 7.72 8.21
N LEU A 28 -1.37 7.81 7.68
CA LEU A 28 -0.72 6.68 6.99
C LEU A 28 -0.54 5.47 7.92
N VAL A 29 -0.19 5.68 9.19
CA VAL A 29 -0.05 4.58 10.15
C VAL A 29 -1.39 3.88 10.39
N VAL A 30 -2.49 4.62 10.51
CA VAL A 30 -3.82 4.02 10.65
C VAL A 30 -4.20 3.23 9.40
N GLU A 31 -4.02 3.80 8.21
CA GLU A 31 -4.31 3.12 6.95
C GLU A 31 -3.49 1.83 6.80
N MET A 32 -2.19 1.90 7.07
CA MET A 32 -1.29 0.74 7.06
C MET A 32 -1.70 -0.31 8.12
N GLY A 33 -2.18 0.13 9.29
CA GLY A 33 -2.68 -0.77 10.33
C GLY A 33 -3.94 -1.53 9.89
N VAL A 34 -4.89 -0.85 9.25
CA VAL A 34 -6.09 -1.48 8.69
C VAL A 34 -5.72 -2.49 7.60
N LEU A 35 -4.81 -2.13 6.71
CA LEU A 35 -4.31 -3.01 5.66
C LEU A 35 -3.59 -4.25 6.24
N ALA A 36 -2.71 -4.05 7.23
CA ALA A 36 -2.01 -5.14 7.90
C ALA A 36 -2.96 -6.10 8.62
N PHE A 37 -3.98 -5.57 9.30
CA PHE A 37 -5.02 -6.39 9.95
C PHE A 37 -5.82 -7.20 8.92
N ALA A 38 -6.22 -6.59 7.81
CA ALA A 38 -6.91 -7.30 6.73
C ALA A 38 -6.04 -8.42 6.13
N LEU A 39 -4.75 -8.15 5.90
CA LEU A 39 -3.80 -9.16 5.43
C LEU A 39 -3.64 -10.31 6.43
N GLN A 40 -3.58 -10.01 7.72
CA GLN A 40 -3.54 -11.04 8.76
C GLN A 40 -4.78 -11.94 8.70
N LYS A 41 -5.97 -11.36 8.55
CA LYS A 41 -7.22 -12.13 8.40
C LYS A 41 -7.26 -12.98 7.14
N ILE A 42 -6.74 -12.47 6.04
CA ILE A 42 -6.58 -13.26 4.80
C ILE A 42 -5.60 -14.41 5.03
N ALA A 43 -4.46 -14.18 5.68
CA ALA A 43 -3.45 -15.20 5.95
C ALA A 43 -3.94 -16.29 6.91
N GLU A 44 -4.86 -15.98 7.83
CA GLU A 44 -5.50 -16.98 8.70
C GLU A 44 -6.41 -17.94 7.91
N HIS A 45 -7.04 -17.48 6.83
CA HIS A 45 -7.99 -18.28 6.04
C HIS A 45 -7.38 -18.87 4.76
N VAL A 46 -6.30 -18.28 4.26
CA VAL A 46 -5.60 -18.72 3.06
C VAL A 46 -4.22 -19.20 3.45
N PHE A 47 -3.91 -20.48 3.20
CA PHE A 47 -2.57 -21.02 3.36
C PHE A 47 -1.62 -20.44 2.30
N ILE A 48 -1.13 -19.23 2.52
CA ILE A 48 -0.26 -18.49 1.58
C ILE A 48 0.95 -19.34 1.17
N ASN A 49 1.54 -20.09 2.10
CA ASN A 49 2.67 -20.96 1.79
C ASN A 49 2.30 -22.03 0.74
N GLN A 50 1.13 -22.66 0.86
CA GLN A 50 0.69 -23.66 -0.12
C GLN A 50 0.31 -23.02 -1.45
N VAL A 51 -0.36 -21.85 -1.43
CA VAL A 51 -0.73 -21.13 -2.65
C VAL A 51 0.51 -20.65 -3.42
N LEU A 52 1.51 -20.11 -2.72
CA LEU A 52 2.75 -19.65 -3.33
C LEU A 52 3.60 -20.82 -3.86
N TRP A 53 3.73 -21.91 -3.12
CA TRP A 53 4.42 -23.10 -3.63
C TRP A 53 3.72 -23.67 -4.86
N ASN A 54 2.38 -23.77 -4.83
CA ASN A 54 1.61 -24.24 -5.98
C ASN A 54 1.74 -23.29 -7.18
N ALA A 55 1.73 -21.97 -6.96
CA ALA A 55 1.90 -20.97 -8.03
C ALA A 55 3.32 -21.00 -8.63
N VAL A 56 4.36 -21.07 -7.79
CA VAL A 56 5.76 -21.09 -8.25
C VAL A 56 6.05 -22.36 -9.04
N VAL A 57 5.63 -23.51 -8.52
CA VAL A 57 5.95 -24.82 -9.14
C VAL A 57 5.14 -25.03 -10.42
N HIS A 58 3.86 -24.61 -10.46
CA HIS A 58 2.96 -24.98 -11.56
C HIS A 58 2.69 -23.90 -12.60
N THR A 59 2.82 -22.60 -12.27
CA THR A 59 2.41 -21.52 -13.18
C THR A 59 3.51 -20.53 -13.52
N LEU A 60 4.34 -20.09 -12.58
CA LEU A 60 5.42 -19.12 -12.86
C LEU A 60 6.49 -19.64 -13.83
N THR A 61 6.79 -20.94 -13.78
CA THR A 61 7.81 -21.57 -14.64
C THR A 61 7.32 -21.85 -16.07
N ARG A 62 6.01 -21.80 -16.32
CA ARG A 62 5.42 -22.21 -17.62
C ARG A 62 4.85 -21.05 -18.44
N SER A 63 4.05 -20.16 -17.85
CA SER A 63 3.47 -19.02 -18.58
C SER A 63 2.81 -18.00 -17.64
N PRO A 64 3.06 -16.68 -17.82
CA PRO A 64 2.40 -15.62 -17.06
C PRO A 64 0.87 -15.63 -17.19
N LEU A 65 0.32 -16.09 -18.33
CA LEU A 65 -1.13 -16.16 -18.53
C LEU A 65 -1.80 -17.23 -17.65
N MET A 66 -1.11 -18.35 -17.39
CA MET A 66 -1.63 -19.38 -16.48
C MET A 66 -1.59 -18.96 -15.02
N MET A 67 -0.75 -17.98 -14.67
CA MET A 67 -0.74 -17.37 -13.35
C MET A 67 -2.07 -16.66 -13.07
N ILE A 68 -2.56 -15.87 -14.04
CA ILE A 68 -3.83 -15.13 -13.90
C ILE A 68 -5.00 -16.10 -13.73
N SER A 69 -5.06 -17.17 -14.54
CA SER A 69 -6.14 -18.16 -14.42
C SER A 69 -6.08 -18.92 -13.10
N PHE A 70 -4.88 -19.27 -12.61
CA PHE A 70 -4.69 -19.92 -11.32
C PHE A 70 -5.16 -19.05 -10.15
N PHE A 71 -4.72 -17.79 -10.08
CA PHE A 71 -5.16 -16.88 -9.02
C PHE A 71 -6.65 -16.56 -9.12
N GLY A 72 -7.19 -16.44 -10.33
CA GLY A 72 -8.63 -16.25 -10.54
C GLY A 72 -9.46 -17.44 -10.03
N GLN A 73 -9.04 -18.67 -10.34
CA GLN A 73 -9.69 -19.87 -9.82
C GLN A 73 -9.52 -20.01 -8.31
N ALA A 74 -8.33 -19.75 -7.77
CA ALA A 74 -8.10 -19.77 -6.32
C ALA A 74 -9.00 -18.75 -5.60
N PHE A 75 -9.16 -17.56 -6.17
CA PHE A 75 -10.03 -16.51 -5.62
C PHE A 75 -11.51 -16.92 -5.62
N ILE A 76 -12.02 -17.45 -6.73
CA ILE A 76 -13.44 -17.87 -6.84
C ILE A 76 -13.75 -19.02 -5.87
N ASN A 77 -12.78 -19.90 -5.61
CA ASN A 77 -12.95 -21.05 -4.71
C ASN A 77 -12.69 -20.74 -3.23
N THR A 78 -12.22 -19.53 -2.88
CA THR A 78 -12.12 -19.09 -1.47
C THR A 78 -13.48 -18.74 -0.87
N GLU A 79 -13.57 -18.76 0.46
CA GLU A 79 -14.76 -18.34 1.19
C GLU A 79 -15.17 -16.89 0.85
N ILE A 80 -16.48 -16.62 0.84
CA ILE A 80 -17.02 -15.30 0.49
C ILE A 80 -16.47 -14.17 1.36
N THR A 81 -16.24 -14.45 2.66
CA THR A 81 -15.63 -13.50 3.59
C THR A 81 -14.23 -13.10 3.15
N VAL A 82 -13.42 -14.06 2.71
CA VAL A 82 -12.05 -13.82 2.22
C VAL A 82 -12.08 -13.06 0.91
N GLN A 83 -13.00 -13.40 -0.01
CA GLN A 83 -13.18 -12.66 -1.26
C GLN A 83 -13.49 -11.18 -1.00
N MET A 84 -14.41 -10.91 -0.08
CA MET A 84 -14.78 -9.55 0.32
C MET A 84 -13.60 -8.80 0.95
N LEU A 85 -12.80 -9.47 1.80
CA LEU A 85 -11.60 -8.88 2.39
C LEU A 85 -10.54 -8.54 1.33
N ILE A 86 -10.30 -9.42 0.37
CA ILE A 86 -9.35 -9.19 -0.74
C ILE A 86 -9.80 -8.00 -1.60
N VAL A 87 -11.09 -7.95 -1.96
CA VAL A 87 -11.66 -6.84 -2.75
C VAL A 87 -11.57 -5.53 -1.96
N GLY A 88 -11.97 -5.54 -0.68
CA GLY A 88 -11.88 -4.38 0.20
C GLY A 88 -10.45 -3.88 0.37
N PHE A 89 -9.49 -4.79 0.55
CA PHE A 89 -8.07 -4.47 0.61
C PHE A 89 -7.57 -3.82 -0.68
N GLY A 90 -7.96 -4.36 -1.84
CA GLY A 90 -7.61 -3.79 -3.14
C GLY A 90 -8.14 -2.37 -3.33
N ILE A 91 -9.41 -2.13 -2.98
CA ILE A 91 -10.04 -0.79 -3.05
C ILE A 91 -9.34 0.19 -2.10
N ALA A 92 -9.10 -0.23 -0.86
CA ALA A 92 -8.40 0.58 0.14
C ALA A 92 -6.99 0.94 -0.34
N GLY A 93 -6.25 -0.01 -0.91
CA GLY A 93 -4.93 0.23 -1.49
C GLY A 93 -4.96 1.24 -2.64
N ILE A 94 -5.96 1.19 -3.51
CA ILE A 94 -6.14 2.18 -4.60
C ILE A 94 -6.41 3.57 -4.03
N PHE A 95 -7.26 3.69 -3.01
CA PHE A 95 -7.55 4.97 -2.37
C PHE A 95 -6.31 5.54 -1.68
N MET A 96 -5.58 4.70 -0.93
CA MET A 96 -4.32 5.08 -0.29
C MET A 96 -3.29 5.56 -1.32
N MET A 97 -3.17 4.88 -2.45
CA MET A 97 -2.27 5.30 -3.54
C MET A 97 -2.70 6.65 -4.12
N LYS A 98 -4.00 6.88 -4.33
CA LYS A 98 -4.54 8.18 -4.78
C LYS A 98 -4.27 9.29 -3.78
N ASP A 99 -4.44 9.03 -2.49
CA ASP A 99 -4.23 10.03 -1.45
C ASP A 99 -2.74 10.35 -1.26
N MET A 100 -1.86 9.36 -1.43
CA MET A 100 -0.41 9.58 -1.47
C MET A 100 0.01 10.43 -2.68
N MET A 101 -0.55 10.16 -3.87
CA MET A 101 -0.32 10.99 -5.07
C MET A 101 -0.83 12.42 -4.89
N ARG A 102 -1.98 12.61 -4.24
CA ARG A 102 -2.52 13.95 -3.96
C ARG A 102 -1.66 14.70 -2.95
N SER A 103 -1.27 14.04 -1.85
CA SER A 103 -0.44 14.65 -0.80
C SER A 103 0.93 15.09 -1.34
N THR A 104 1.57 14.25 -2.16
CA THR A 104 2.83 14.60 -2.83
C THR A 104 2.67 15.77 -3.81
N GLN A 105 1.59 15.80 -4.59
CA GLN A 105 1.28 16.95 -5.48
C GLN A 105 1.02 18.25 -4.72
N THR A 106 0.32 18.20 -3.57
CA THR A 106 0.08 19.37 -2.73
C THR A 106 1.39 19.91 -2.13
N LEU A 107 2.29 19.03 -1.70
CA LEU A 107 3.61 19.42 -1.21
C LEU A 107 4.49 20.04 -2.30
N LEU A 108 4.39 19.55 -3.55
CA LEU A 108 5.12 20.14 -4.69
C LEU A 108 4.55 21.51 -5.09
N ARG A 109 3.22 21.66 -5.11
CA ARG A 109 2.55 22.95 -5.44
C ARG A 109 2.77 24.06 -4.42
N HIS A 110 3.04 23.72 -3.15
CA HIS A 110 3.36 24.72 -2.13
C HIS A 110 4.83 25.23 -2.24
N ASN A 111 5.70 24.48 -2.91
CA ASN A 111 7.12 24.80 -3.06
C ASN A 111 7.48 25.41 -4.43
N ALA A 112 6.49 25.62 -5.32
CA ALA A 112 6.61 26.34 -6.59
C ALA A 112 6.01 27.75 -6.44
#